data_AF-A0A843I1V5-F1
#
_entry.id   AF-A0A843I1V5-F1
#
_cell.length_a   1.000
_cell.length_b   1.000
_cell.length_c   1.000
_cell.angle_alpha   90.00
_cell.angle_beta   90.00
_cell.angle_gamma   90.00
#
_symmetry.space_group_name_H-M   'P 1'
#
loop_
_entity.id
_entity.type
_entity.pdbx_description
1 polymer ?
#
loop_
_entity_poly.entity_id
_entity_poly.type
_entity_poly.pdbx_seq_one_letter_code
_entity_poly.pdbx_strand_id
1 'polypeptide(L)'
;MFEDTRRTIEIARKLLPRFIKYRVIRDKLTHNKPISEEEIREEAGKLTQVIMELGPTFIKLGQVLSVRPDLFPQEYLDELSKLQDEVTP
;
A
#
# COMPACT_ATOMS: atom_id res chain seq x y z
N MET A 1 6.02 14.13 21.11
CA MET A 1 4.60 14.51 20.86
C MET A 1 4.44 15.53 19.72
N PHE A 2 5.17 16.66 19.66
CA PHE A 2 5.05 17.61 18.51
C PHE A 2 5.89 17.23 17.27
N GLU A 3 6.91 16.38 17.39
CA GLU A 3 7.69 15.85 16.26
C GLU A 3 6.94 14.75 15.49
N ASP A 4 6.14 13.93 16.19
CA ASP A 4 5.31 12.87 15.57
C ASP A 4 4.23 13.44 14.65
N THR A 5 3.67 14.60 15.01
CA THR A 5 2.62 15.26 14.20
C THR A 5 3.13 15.67 12.82
N ARG A 6 4.39 16.14 12.71
CA ARG A 6 4.97 16.49 11.41
C ARG A 6 5.16 15.26 10.52
N ARG A 7 5.67 14.17 11.10
CA ARG A 7 5.87 12.89 10.40
C ARG A 7 4.52 12.29 9.98
N THR A 8 3.51 12.37 10.85
CA THR A 8 2.15 11.91 10.56
C THR A 8 1.52 12.70 9.40
N ILE A 9 1.68 14.02 9.37
CA ILE A 9 1.17 14.87 8.28
C ILE A 9 1.91 14.57 6.97
N GLU A 10 3.23 14.34 7.02
CA GLU A 10 4.02 13.95 5.85
C GLU A 10 3.55 12.62 5.28
N ILE A 11 3.34 11.62 6.14
CA ILE A 11 2.86 10.32 5.74
C ILE A 11 1.41 10.39 5.22
N ALA A 12 0.53 11.14 5.89
CA ALA A 12 -0.83 11.36 5.42
C ALA A 12 -0.85 12.01 4.02
N ARG A 13 0.03 12.99 3.78
CA ARG A 13 0.21 13.62 2.46
C ARG A 13 0.72 12.64 1.40
N LYS A 14 1.55 11.67 1.79
CA LYS A 14 2.05 10.58 0.93
C LYS A 14 0.99 9.50 0.67
N LEU A 15 0.12 9.19 1.63
CA LEU A 15 -0.90 8.14 1.54
C LEU A 15 -2.17 8.57 0.80
N LEU A 16 -2.64 9.80 1.04
CA LEU A 16 -3.90 10.30 0.49
C LEU A 16 -3.99 10.16 -1.05
N PRO A 17 -2.99 10.59 -1.85
CA PRO A 17 -3.06 10.42 -3.30
C PRO A 17 -3.04 8.96 -3.73
N ARG A 18 -2.37 8.08 -2.98
CA ARG A 18 -2.31 6.63 -3.26
C ARG A 18 -3.65 5.96 -2.98
N PHE A 19 -4.35 6.36 -1.92
CA PHE A 19 -5.68 5.83 -1.62
C PHE A 19 -6.70 6.23 -2.69
N ILE A 20 -6.60 7.46 -3.20
CA ILE A 20 -7.41 7.92 -4.34
C ILE A 20 -7.03 7.16 -5.61
N LYS A 21 -5.73 7.00 -5.90
CA LYS A 21 -5.26 6.27 -7.09
C LYS A 21 -5.68 4.81 -7.04
N TYR A 22 -5.58 4.13 -5.90
CA TYR A 22 -6.09 2.76 -5.72
C TYR A 22 -7.60 2.67 -6.00
N ARG A 23 -8.40 3.67 -5.58
CA ARG A 23 -9.83 3.72 -5.98
C ARG A 23 -10.01 3.87 -7.49
N VAL A 24 -9.19 4.68 -8.16
CA VAL A 24 -9.25 4.84 -9.63
C VAL A 24 -8.78 3.58 -10.35
N ILE A 25 -7.73 2.92 -9.87
CA ILE A 25 -7.25 1.64 -10.42
C ILE A 25 -8.34 0.58 -10.29
N ARG A 26 -8.95 0.46 -9.11
CA ARG A 26 -10.06 -0.46 -8.87
C ARG A 26 -11.25 -0.15 -9.77
N ASP A 27 -11.59 1.12 -9.97
CA ASP A 27 -12.64 1.55 -10.90
C ASP A 27 -12.30 1.21 -12.37
N LYS A 28 -11.05 1.42 -12.79
CA LYS A 28 -10.56 1.04 -14.13
C LYS A 28 -10.62 -0.47 -14.34
N LEU A 29 -10.22 -1.27 -13.36
CA LEU A 29 -10.31 -2.74 -13.40
C LEU A 29 -11.77 -3.20 -13.49
N THR A 30 -12.69 -2.58 -12.73
CA THR A 30 -14.13 -2.89 -12.83
C THR A 30 -14.76 -2.45 -14.15
N HIS A 31 -14.23 -1.41 -14.79
CA HIS A 31 -14.70 -0.89 -16.09
C HIS A 31 -13.87 -1.40 -17.28
N ASN A 32 -13.02 -2.42 -17.09
CA ASN A 32 -12.16 -3.04 -18.11
C ASN A 32 -11.31 -2.03 -18.93
N LYS A 33 -10.87 -0.93 -18.29
CA LYS A 33 -9.96 0.04 -18.89
C LYS A 33 -8.52 -0.49 -18.83
N PRO A 34 -7.72 -0.32 -19.89
CA PRO A 34 -6.35 -0.82 -19.90
C PRO A 34 -5.51 -0.06 -18.86
N ILE A 35 -4.92 -0.81 -17.96
CA ILE A 35 -3.85 -0.40 -17.05
C ILE A 35 -2.76 -1.46 -17.14
N SER A 36 -1.49 -1.06 -17.22
CA SER A 36 -0.40 -2.04 -17.27
C SER A 36 -0.16 -2.66 -15.89
N GLU A 37 0.18 -3.94 -15.85
CA GLU A 37 0.59 -4.62 -14.62
C GLU A 37 1.77 -3.90 -13.95
N GLU A 38 2.66 -3.30 -14.74
CA GLU A 38 3.78 -2.50 -14.28
C GLU A 38 3.32 -1.25 -13.50
N GLU A 39 2.29 -0.54 -13.97
CA GLU A 39 1.74 0.62 -13.24
C GLU A 39 1.09 0.19 -11.92
N ILE A 40 0.41 -0.96 -11.89
CA ILE A 40 -0.19 -1.51 -10.66
C ILE A 40 0.93 -1.88 -9.66
N ARG A 41 1.97 -2.58 -10.12
CA ARG A 41 3.11 -2.99 -9.30
C ARG A 41 3.88 -1.80 -8.73
N GLU A 42 4.08 -0.74 -9.52
CA GLU A 42 4.74 0.48 -9.07
C GLU A 42 3.97 1.14 -7.91
N GLU A 43 2.64 1.23 -8.03
CA GLU A 43 1.80 1.80 -6.97
C GLU A 43 1.71 0.90 -5.74
N ALA A 44 1.70 -0.42 -5.93
CA ALA A 44 1.78 -1.41 -4.87
C ALA A 44 3.08 -1.28 -4.05
N GLY A 45 4.23 -1.19 -4.72
CA GLY A 45 5.53 -1.01 -4.06
C GLY A 45 5.60 0.32 -3.28
N LYS A 46 5.07 1.39 -3.88
CA LYS A 46 4.95 2.71 -3.22
C LYS A 46 4.07 2.66 -1.97
N LEU A 47 2.96 1.93 -1.98
CA LEU A 47 2.12 1.75 -0.78
C LEU A 47 2.87 0.99 0.31
N THR A 48 3.53 -0.11 -0.07
CA THR A 48 4.31 -0.96 0.83
C THR A 48 5.40 -0.17 1.55
N GLN A 49 6.17 0.65 0.82
CA GLN A 49 7.17 1.55 1.42
C GLN A 49 6.59 2.49 2.48
N VAL A 50 5.42 3.06 2.22
CA VAL A 50 4.80 3.95 3.21
C VAL A 50 4.32 3.19 4.44
N ILE A 51 3.82 1.97 4.25
CA ILE A 51 3.43 1.09 5.36
C ILE A 51 4.66 0.76 6.24
N MET A 52 5.82 0.55 5.64
CA MET A 52 7.09 0.38 6.37
C MET A 52 7.49 1.66 7.13
N GLU A 53 7.43 2.83 6.47
CA GLU A 53 7.74 4.13 7.08
C GLU A 53 6.85 4.47 8.29
N LEU A 54 5.60 4.00 8.30
CA LEU A 54 4.64 4.17 9.39
C LEU A 54 4.96 3.34 10.64
N GLY A 55 5.81 2.31 10.50
CA GLY A 55 6.29 1.49 11.60
C GLY A 55 5.39 0.29 11.96
N PRO A 56 5.70 -0.39 13.07
CA PRO A 56 5.32 -1.78 13.33
C PRO A 56 3.80 -2.02 13.41
N THR A 57 3.00 -1.04 13.84
CA THR A 57 1.54 -1.17 13.86
C THR A 57 0.98 -1.29 12.43
N PHE A 58 1.47 -0.47 11.50
CA PHE A 58 1.01 -0.48 10.12
C PHE A 58 1.58 -1.65 9.33
N ILE A 59 2.82 -2.07 9.63
CA ILE A 59 3.40 -3.30 9.08
C ILE A 59 2.50 -4.50 9.39
N LYS A 60 2.06 -4.66 10.65
CA LYS A 60 1.12 -5.73 11.03
C LYS A 60 -0.21 -5.65 10.28
N LEU A 61 -0.75 -4.44 10.08
CA LEU A 61 -1.96 -4.26 9.27
C LEU A 61 -1.72 -4.67 7.81
N GLY A 62 -0.60 -4.25 7.22
CA GLY A 62 -0.22 -4.63 5.86
C GLY A 62 -0.08 -6.15 5.69
N GLN A 63 0.50 -6.85 6.68
CA GLN A 63 0.59 -8.31 6.70
C GLN A 63 -0.80 -8.98 6.73
N VAL A 64 -1.76 -8.45 7.48
CA VAL A 64 -3.15 -8.96 7.47
C VAL A 64 -3.84 -8.68 6.13
N LEU A 65 -3.55 -7.54 5.51
CA LEU A 65 -4.11 -7.17 4.21
C LEU A 65 -3.49 -7.99 3.05
N SER A 66 -2.23 -8.41 3.16
CA SER A 66 -1.52 -9.17 2.11
C SER A 66 -2.11 -10.57 1.87
N VAL A 67 -2.92 -11.09 2.79
CA VAL A 67 -3.59 -12.40 2.68
C VAL A 67 -5.06 -12.28 2.26
N ARG A 68 -5.52 -11.09 1.86
CA ARG A 68 -6.91 -10.79 1.50
C ARG A 68 -7.04 -10.48 -0.01
N PRO A 69 -7.09 -11.52 -0.87
CA PRO A 69 -7.17 -11.34 -2.33
C PRO A 69 -8.49 -10.70 -2.78
N ASP A 70 -9.51 -10.66 -1.92
CA ASP A 70 -10.76 -9.93 -2.16
C ASP A 70 -10.60 -8.41 -2.05
N LEU A 71 -9.52 -7.94 -1.41
CA LEU A 71 -9.27 -6.52 -1.19
C LEU A 71 -8.28 -5.93 -2.20
N PHE A 72 -7.33 -6.70 -2.72
CA PHE A 72 -6.25 -6.17 -3.56
C PHE A 72 -5.98 -7.05 -4.77
N PRO A 73 -5.59 -6.46 -5.92
CA PRO A 73 -5.13 -7.24 -7.07
C PRO A 73 -3.78 -7.92 -6.76
N GLN A 74 -3.41 -8.91 -7.56
CA GLN A 74 -2.28 -9.80 -7.28
C GLN A 74 -0.97 -9.04 -7.05
N GLU A 75 -0.69 -8.00 -7.83
CA GLU A 75 0.53 -7.20 -7.74
C GLU A 75 0.64 -6.46 -6.39
N TYR A 76 -0.51 -6.07 -5.81
CA TYR A 76 -0.55 -5.49 -4.47
C TYR A 76 -0.31 -6.54 -3.39
N LEU A 77 -0.85 -7.75 -3.55
CA LEU A 77 -0.61 -8.85 -2.61
C LEU A 77 0.88 -9.24 -2.60
N ASP A 78 1.50 -9.33 -3.78
CA ASP A 78 2.92 -9.65 -3.97
C ASP A 78 3.85 -8.62 -3.32
N GLU A 79 3.52 -7.33 -3.41
CA GLU A 79 4.32 -6.28 -2.77
C GLU A 79 4.08 -6.24 -1.27
N LEU A 80 2.83 -6.37 -0.81
CA LEU A 80 2.49 -6.37 0.62
C LEU A 80 3.04 -7.60 1.34
N SER A 81 3.21 -8.74 0.67
CA SER A 81 3.79 -9.95 1.29
C SER A 81 5.24 -9.72 1.75
N LYS A 82 5.97 -8.79 1.13
CA LYS A 82 7.35 -8.42 1.53
C LYS A 82 7.41 -7.86 2.96
N LEU A 83 6.30 -7.34 3.48
CA LEU A 83 6.19 -6.89 4.88
C LEU A 83 6.35 -8.04 5.88
N GLN A 84 6.19 -9.30 5.45
CA GLN A 84 6.39 -10.48 6.29
C GLN A 84 7.87 -10.86 6.40
N ASP A 85 8.69 -10.50 5.41
CA ASP A 85 10.11 -10.86 5.37
C ASP A 85 11.00 -9.90 6.18
N GLU A 86 10.56 -8.66 6.41
CA GLU A 86 11.33 -7.66 7.16
C GLU A 86 11.33 -7.84 8.69
N VAL A 87 10.51 -8.74 9.25
CA VAL A 87 10.60 -9.09 10.68
C VAL A 87 11.71 -10.12 10.86
N THR A 88 12.95 -9.62 10.90
CA THR A 88 14.07 -10.39 11.47
C THR A 88 13.74 -10.67 12.94
N PRO A 89 13.82 -11.93 13.43
CA PRO A 89 13.34 -12.32 14.76
C PRO A 89 13.98 -11.59 15.93
#